data_AF-A0A359EZD5-F1
#
_entry.id   AF-A0A359EZD5-F1
#
_cell.length_a   1.000
_cell.length_b   1.000
_cell.length_c   1.000
_cell.angle_alpha   90.00
_cell.angle_beta   90.00
_cell.angle_gamma   90.00
#
_symmetry.space_group_name_H-M   'P 1'
#
loop_
_entity.id
_entity.type
_entity.pdbx_description
1 polymer ?
#
loop_
_entity_poly.entity_id
_entity_poly.type
_entity_poly.pdbx_seq_one_letter_code
_entity_poly.pdbx_strand_id
1 'polypeptide(L)'
;DDQTATNATSQTPDEAHPSVEALFARLRETSESSDLPAAGSELHEESSSGGRPTSHGDPSGDAVRSQRGIVIDLVAMQPSSGAPALEALAEEPGTEAEEGTSESDLLDLRDSLMAPIEREILRRAKRMLADAENEILDRVRRQRKSSSPAALLGEIEEHSNVLAAALRAQIREAQQAGASFAGTPLGELAEASGVEELERLEVEWMILPLYTRLSRVIDRNEDHSEGRPELVSQLRGAFREWRTEKISGLAGDLATRSFNLGVMGSLGPSRSVCWVVDQGGLPCADGEDNHLAGMLLVGEEFPTGHVCPPAHPGCRCVLVGSDQ
;
A
#
# COMPACT_ATOMS: atom_id res chain seq x y z
N ASP A 1 45.19 44.38 -17.36
CA ASP A 1 44.47 44.76 -16.15
C ASP A 1 43.02 45.05 -16.47
N ASP A 2 42.15 44.44 -15.65
CA ASP A 2 40.67 44.42 -15.64
C ASP A 2 39.93 43.79 -16.83
N GLN A 3 39.42 42.55 -16.72
CA GLN A 3 38.26 42.07 -15.93
C GLN A 3 36.93 42.72 -16.33
N THR A 4 36.12 41.97 -17.08
CA THR A 4 34.65 41.89 -16.97
C THR A 4 34.16 40.81 -17.95
N ALA A 5 34.20 39.56 -17.51
CA ALA A 5 33.47 38.48 -18.15
C ALA A 5 32.35 38.05 -17.22
N THR A 6 31.14 38.51 -17.55
CA THR A 6 29.85 38.12 -16.98
C THR A 6 29.66 36.60 -17.11
N ASN A 7 29.56 35.92 -15.97
CA ASN A 7 29.26 34.50 -15.88
C ASN A 7 27.73 34.33 -15.87
N ALA A 8 27.14 34.06 -17.04
CA ALA A 8 25.73 33.66 -17.14
C ALA A 8 25.62 32.19 -16.74
N THR A 9 25.18 31.93 -15.52
CA THR A 9 24.81 30.59 -15.07
C THR A 9 23.44 30.29 -15.64
N SER A 10 23.39 29.44 -16.67
CA SER A 10 22.16 28.86 -17.19
C SER A 10 21.62 27.88 -16.15
N GLN A 11 20.66 28.35 -15.33
CA GLN A 11 19.83 27.48 -14.51
C GLN A 11 18.83 26.78 -15.43
N THR A 12 19.00 25.47 -15.58
CA THR A 12 17.95 24.56 -16.04
C THR A 12 16.79 24.60 -15.03
N PRO A 13 15.52 24.63 -15.46
CA PRO A 13 14.41 24.57 -14.53
C PRO A 13 14.39 23.18 -13.89
N ASP A 14 14.55 23.15 -12.58
CA ASP A 14 14.29 22.01 -11.72
C ASP A 14 12.82 21.60 -11.92
N GLU A 15 12.57 20.40 -12.44
CA GLU A 15 11.22 19.83 -12.52
C GLU A 15 10.76 19.58 -11.09
N ALA A 16 10.02 20.57 -10.56
CA ALA A 16 9.51 20.55 -9.21
C ALA A 16 8.52 19.40 -9.01
N HIS A 17 9.00 18.28 -8.46
CA HIS A 17 8.15 17.33 -7.77
C HIS A 17 7.38 18.12 -6.69
N PRO A 18 6.04 18.04 -6.64
CA PRO A 18 5.27 18.81 -5.69
C PRO A 18 5.69 18.40 -4.27
N SER A 19 6.20 19.36 -3.51
CA SER A 19 6.53 19.14 -2.09
C SER A 19 5.26 18.74 -1.34
N VAL A 20 5.42 17.99 -0.25
CA VAL A 20 4.32 17.61 0.64
C VAL A 20 3.54 18.86 1.11
N GLU A 21 4.21 19.99 1.28
CA GLU A 21 3.61 21.29 1.56
C GLU A 21 2.69 21.80 0.43
N ALA A 22 3.06 21.56 -0.84
CA ALA A 22 2.24 21.94 -2.00
C ALA A 22 0.97 21.07 -2.12
N LEU A 23 1.05 19.80 -1.72
CA LEU A 23 -0.13 18.93 -1.57
C LEU A 23 -1.09 19.48 -0.49
N PHE A 24 -0.56 19.85 0.68
CA PHE A 24 -1.35 20.47 1.74
C PHE A 24 -1.94 21.83 1.36
N ALA A 25 -1.25 22.61 0.52
CA ALA A 25 -1.77 23.88 0.01
C ALA A 25 -2.97 23.67 -0.94
N ARG A 26 -2.87 22.74 -1.89
CA ARG A 26 -3.96 22.43 -2.84
C ARG A 26 -5.22 21.87 -2.17
N LEU A 27 -5.07 21.11 -1.08
CA LEU A 27 -6.19 20.57 -0.31
C LEU A 27 -6.97 21.64 0.49
N ARG A 28 -6.29 22.72 0.90
CA ARG A 28 -6.97 23.86 1.53
C ARG A 28 -7.80 24.65 0.52
N GLU A 29 -7.25 24.92 -0.66
CA GLU A 29 -7.94 25.68 -1.72
C GLU A 29 -9.19 24.97 -2.28
N THR A 30 -9.17 23.63 -2.32
CA THR A 30 -10.31 22.82 -2.76
C THR A 30 -11.41 22.71 -1.69
N SER A 31 -11.08 22.94 -0.42
CA SER A 31 -12.05 22.96 0.68
C SER A 31 -12.80 24.29 0.76
N GLU A 32 -12.16 25.40 0.37
CA GLU A 32 -12.74 26.75 0.40
C GLU A 32 -13.64 27.09 -0.81
N SER A 33 -13.61 26.28 -1.89
CA SER A 33 -14.31 26.57 -3.15
C SER A 33 -15.62 25.79 -3.38
N SER A 34 -16.11 25.04 -2.39
CA SER A 34 -17.34 24.26 -2.51
C SER A 34 -18.62 25.02 -2.09
N ASP A 35 -18.84 26.19 -2.71
CA ASP A 35 -20.16 26.84 -2.72
C ASP A 35 -20.91 26.47 -4.01
N LEU A 36 -21.80 25.48 -3.93
CA LEU A 36 -22.81 25.21 -4.95
C LEU A 36 -24.22 25.50 -4.40
N PRO A 37 -25.12 26.11 -5.19
CA PRO A 37 -26.38 26.65 -4.69
C PRO A 37 -27.43 25.55 -4.46
N ALA A 38 -28.22 25.73 -3.41
CA ALA A 38 -29.37 24.90 -3.06
C ALA A 38 -30.46 24.97 -4.14
N ALA A 39 -30.79 23.82 -4.74
CA ALA A 39 -32.01 23.65 -5.53
C ALA A 39 -33.12 23.16 -4.59
N GLY A 40 -34.15 23.98 -4.41
CA GLY A 40 -35.36 23.63 -3.68
C GLY A 40 -36.23 22.64 -4.43
N SER A 41 -36.97 21.82 -3.69
CA SER A 41 -38.22 21.24 -4.18
C SER A 41 -39.28 21.36 -3.09
N GLU A 42 -40.34 22.06 -3.43
CA GLU A 42 -41.52 22.28 -2.61
C GLU A 42 -42.34 20.99 -2.39
N LEU A 43 -43.12 21.07 -1.33
CA LEU A 43 -44.05 20.14 -0.71
C LEU A 43 -45.08 19.52 -1.66
N HIS A 44 -45.50 18.28 -1.37
CA HIS A 44 -46.88 17.87 -1.51
C HIS A 44 -47.30 16.96 -0.35
N GLU A 45 -48.34 17.43 0.36
CA GLU A 45 -48.97 16.85 1.55
C GLU A 45 -49.72 15.54 1.30
N GLU A 46 -49.86 14.81 2.41
CA GLU A 46 -50.55 13.55 2.60
C GLU A 46 -52.07 13.59 2.35
N SER A 47 -52.64 12.43 2.00
CA SER A 47 -53.91 11.97 2.58
C SER A 47 -54.13 10.45 2.43
N SER A 48 -53.97 9.77 3.57
CA SER A 48 -54.78 8.69 4.18
C SER A 48 -55.54 7.65 3.33
N SER A 49 -55.20 6.38 3.57
CA SER A 49 -56.05 5.25 4.02
C SER A 49 -55.42 3.95 3.50
N GLY A 50 -55.33 2.80 4.18
CA GLY A 50 -55.91 2.23 5.39
C GLY A 50 -55.91 0.72 5.14
N GLY A 51 -55.31 -0.11 6.01
CA GLY A 51 -55.39 -1.57 5.84
C GLY A 51 -54.29 -2.39 6.53
N ARG A 52 -54.58 -2.86 7.74
CA ARG A 52 -53.91 -3.97 8.45
C ARG A 52 -54.37 -5.30 7.80
N PRO A 53 -53.62 -6.42 7.87
CA PRO A 53 -53.68 -7.23 9.08
C PRO A 53 -52.35 -7.88 9.51
N THR A 54 -52.39 -8.38 10.74
CA THR A 54 -51.39 -9.11 11.51
C THR A 54 -51.24 -10.58 11.08
N SER A 55 -50.05 -11.16 11.26
CA SER A 55 -49.91 -12.51 11.83
C SER A 55 -48.51 -12.76 12.40
N HIS A 56 -48.49 -13.23 13.65
CA HIS A 56 -47.36 -13.83 14.34
C HIS A 56 -46.97 -15.20 13.76
N GLY A 57 -45.73 -15.61 14.00
CA GLY A 57 -45.38 -17.03 14.12
C GLY A 57 -43.94 -17.38 13.75
N ASP A 58 -43.04 -17.37 14.73
CA ASP A 58 -41.88 -18.27 14.75
C ASP A 58 -42.36 -19.74 14.74
N PRO A 59 -41.57 -20.68 14.20
CA PRO A 59 -40.82 -21.52 15.12
C PRO A 59 -39.40 -21.90 14.67
N SER A 60 -38.58 -22.06 15.70
CA SER A 60 -37.33 -22.83 15.75
C SER A 60 -37.51 -24.28 15.24
N GLY A 61 -36.49 -24.83 14.59
CA GLY A 61 -36.44 -26.24 14.21
C GLY A 61 -35.13 -26.64 13.52
N ASP A 62 -34.30 -27.37 14.25
CA ASP A 62 -33.15 -28.15 13.79
C ASP A 62 -33.40 -28.92 12.48
N ALA A 63 -32.45 -28.87 11.55
CA ALA A 63 -32.23 -29.93 10.57
C ALA A 63 -30.81 -29.90 10.01
N VAL A 64 -29.97 -30.77 10.58
CA VAL A 64 -28.76 -31.31 9.96
C VAL A 64 -29.09 -31.83 8.55
N ARG A 65 -28.39 -31.34 7.52
CA ARG A 65 -28.25 -32.08 6.26
C ARG A 65 -26.84 -31.98 5.70
N SER A 66 -26.09 -33.02 6.04
CA SER A 66 -24.91 -33.51 5.31
C SER A 66 -25.21 -33.66 3.81
N GLN A 67 -24.40 -33.03 2.96
CA GLN A 67 -24.24 -33.42 1.57
C GLN A 67 -22.75 -33.62 1.29
N ARG A 68 -22.35 -34.89 1.35
CA ARG A 68 -21.13 -35.41 0.75
C ARG A 68 -21.35 -35.62 -0.75
N GLY A 69 -20.29 -35.41 -1.52
CA GLY A 69 -19.86 -36.37 -2.53
C GLY A 69 -20.08 -35.95 -3.98
N ILE A 70 -19.03 -35.37 -4.58
CA ILE A 70 -18.70 -35.66 -5.97
C ILE A 70 -17.32 -36.30 -5.95
N VAL A 71 -17.30 -37.58 -6.31
CA VAL A 71 -16.11 -38.42 -6.47
C VAL A 71 -15.74 -38.31 -7.95
N ILE A 72 -14.56 -37.78 -8.27
CA ILE A 72 -14.01 -37.89 -9.62
C ILE A 72 -13.24 -39.21 -9.66
N ASP A 73 -13.73 -40.12 -10.48
CA ASP A 73 -13.19 -41.45 -10.71
C ASP A 73 -11.91 -41.34 -11.56
N LEU A 74 -10.77 -41.64 -10.95
CA LEU A 74 -9.46 -41.66 -11.59
C LEU A 74 -9.20 -43.09 -12.08
N VAL A 75 -9.59 -43.40 -13.30
CA VAL A 75 -9.27 -44.71 -13.90
C VAL A 75 -7.82 -44.72 -14.38
N ALA A 76 -7.05 -45.57 -13.69
CA ALA A 76 -5.68 -45.95 -14.02
C ALA A 76 -5.62 -46.80 -15.31
N MET A 77 -4.63 -46.50 -16.16
CA MET A 77 -4.20 -47.37 -17.26
C MET A 77 -2.68 -47.32 -17.42
N GLN A 78 -2.03 -48.45 -17.13
CA GLN A 78 -0.68 -48.86 -17.54
C GLN A 78 -0.66 -50.41 -17.49
N PRO A 79 0.30 -51.12 -18.12
CA PRO A 79 1.08 -50.81 -19.33
C PRO A 79 1.07 -51.98 -20.34
N SER A 80 1.56 -51.77 -21.57
CA SER A 80 1.96 -52.88 -22.45
C SER A 80 3.39 -52.68 -22.96
N SER A 81 4.24 -53.62 -22.56
CA SER A 81 5.64 -53.83 -22.94
C SER A 81 5.83 -54.09 -24.43
N GLY A 82 6.91 -53.54 -25.00
CA GLY A 82 7.48 -54.00 -26.27
C GLY A 82 8.68 -53.17 -26.71
N ALA A 83 9.88 -53.53 -26.27
CA ALA A 83 11.15 -53.11 -26.90
C ALA A 83 11.47 -54.06 -28.08
N PRO A 84 12.27 -53.65 -29.10
CA PRO A 84 13.73 -53.62 -28.92
C PRO A 84 14.52 -52.51 -29.66
N ALA A 85 15.72 -52.26 -29.09
CA ALA A 85 17.03 -52.01 -29.71
C ALA A 85 17.32 -50.76 -30.60
N LEU A 86 18.09 -49.84 -29.98
CA LEU A 86 19.38 -49.28 -30.43
C LEU A 86 19.51 -48.64 -31.82
N GLU A 87 19.58 -47.31 -31.85
CA GLU A 87 20.50 -46.58 -32.72
C GLU A 87 21.02 -45.32 -32.01
N ALA A 88 22.34 -45.26 -31.85
CA ALA A 88 23.08 -44.17 -31.24
C ALA A 88 23.27 -43.05 -32.26
N LEU A 89 22.83 -41.83 -31.93
CA LEU A 89 23.17 -40.62 -32.66
C LEU A 89 23.58 -39.54 -31.65
N ALA A 90 24.88 -39.26 -31.67
CA ALA A 90 25.58 -38.02 -31.33
C ALA A 90 25.06 -37.23 -30.12
N GLU A 91 25.78 -37.35 -29.00
CA GLU A 91 25.92 -36.25 -28.04
C GLU A 91 26.59 -35.06 -28.75
N GLU A 92 25.76 -34.11 -29.18
CA GLU A 92 26.18 -32.72 -29.28
C GLU A 92 26.49 -32.23 -27.85
N PRO A 93 27.60 -31.52 -27.60
CA PRO A 93 27.87 -31.00 -26.29
C PRO A 93 26.78 -29.97 -26.00
N GLY A 94 25.86 -30.34 -25.11
CA GLY A 94 24.91 -29.41 -24.54
C GLY A 94 25.72 -28.27 -23.95
N THR A 95 25.65 -27.11 -24.58
CA THR A 95 25.99 -25.84 -23.99
C THR A 95 25.32 -25.84 -22.62
N GLU A 96 26.11 -25.89 -21.56
CA GLU A 96 25.63 -25.58 -20.22
C GLU A 96 25.05 -24.17 -20.33
N ALA A 97 23.73 -24.08 -20.53
CA ALA A 97 23.02 -22.86 -20.24
C ALA A 97 23.29 -22.63 -18.76
N GLU A 98 24.04 -21.57 -18.43
CA GLU A 98 24.02 -21.04 -17.08
C GLU A 98 22.53 -20.89 -16.72
N GLU A 99 22.03 -21.76 -15.85
CA GLU A 99 20.65 -21.71 -15.34
C GLU A 99 20.54 -20.41 -14.53
N GLY A 100 20.24 -19.31 -15.23
CA GLY A 100 19.86 -18.05 -14.59
C GLY A 100 18.66 -18.30 -13.68
N THR A 101 18.63 -17.60 -12.54
CA THR A 101 17.53 -17.73 -11.57
C THR A 101 16.22 -17.35 -12.27
N SER A 102 15.18 -18.19 -12.22
CA SER A 102 13.93 -17.83 -12.86
C SER A 102 13.25 -16.66 -12.14
N GLU A 103 12.44 -15.86 -12.84
CA GLU A 103 11.67 -14.78 -12.20
C GLU A 103 10.80 -15.31 -11.06
N SER A 104 10.24 -16.52 -11.19
CA SER A 104 9.46 -17.17 -10.14
C SER A 104 10.30 -17.41 -8.89
N ASP A 105 11.53 -17.91 -9.04
CA ASP A 105 12.42 -18.17 -7.90
C ASP A 105 12.82 -16.87 -7.18
N LEU A 106 13.01 -15.78 -7.94
CA LEU A 106 13.29 -14.45 -7.40
C LEU A 106 12.10 -13.91 -6.59
N LEU A 107 10.88 -14.07 -7.09
CA LEU A 107 9.65 -13.68 -6.38
C LEU A 107 9.47 -14.49 -5.08
N ASP A 108 9.70 -15.80 -5.12
CA ASP A 108 9.61 -16.69 -3.96
C ASP A 108 10.67 -16.36 -2.89
N LEU A 109 11.90 -16.04 -3.32
CA LEU A 109 12.97 -15.59 -2.43
C LEU A 109 12.59 -14.28 -1.73
N ARG A 110 12.12 -13.29 -2.49
CA ARG A 110 11.65 -12.01 -1.94
C ARG A 110 10.53 -12.24 -0.92
N ASP A 111 9.53 -13.04 -1.27
CA ASP A 111 8.38 -13.32 -0.39
C ASP A 111 8.81 -13.96 0.93
N SER A 112 9.77 -14.88 0.87
CA SER A 112 10.35 -15.51 2.04
C SER A 112 11.07 -14.52 2.95
N LEU A 113 11.81 -13.55 2.37
CA LEU A 113 12.49 -12.50 3.11
C LEU A 113 11.53 -11.48 3.73
N MET A 114 10.48 -11.10 3.01
CA MET A 114 9.56 -10.03 3.41
C MET A 114 8.47 -10.49 4.40
N ALA A 115 8.01 -11.74 4.33
CA ALA A 115 6.92 -12.25 5.17
C ALA A 115 7.07 -12.03 6.70
N PRO A 116 8.24 -12.21 7.35
CA PRO A 116 8.38 -11.86 8.77
C PRO A 116 8.31 -10.35 9.02
N ILE A 117 8.86 -9.54 8.12
CA ILE A 117 8.96 -8.09 8.25
C ILE A 117 7.57 -7.45 8.11
N GLU A 118 6.81 -7.83 7.07
CA GLU A 118 5.44 -7.38 6.85
C GLU A 118 4.54 -7.67 8.05
N ARG A 119 4.66 -8.86 8.65
CA ARG A 119 3.89 -9.23 9.85
C ARG A 119 4.21 -8.32 11.03
N GLU A 120 5.47 -7.95 11.21
CA GLU A 120 5.90 -7.07 12.29
C GLU A 120 5.47 -5.61 12.05
N ILE A 121 5.58 -5.11 10.82
CA ILE A 121 5.04 -3.79 10.42
C ILE A 121 3.54 -3.74 10.70
N LEU A 122 2.79 -4.74 10.21
CA LEU A 122 1.35 -4.83 10.41
C LEU A 122 0.97 -4.82 11.90
N ARG A 123 1.68 -5.60 12.71
CA ARG A 123 1.43 -5.68 14.16
C ARG A 123 1.66 -4.34 14.85
N ARG A 124 2.71 -3.60 14.47
CA ARG A 124 3.04 -2.29 15.03
C ARG A 124 2.04 -1.22 14.58
N ALA A 125 1.74 -1.16 13.29
CA ALA A 125 0.79 -0.23 12.73
C ALA A 125 -0.62 -0.42 13.32
N LYS A 126 -1.06 -1.67 13.54
CA LYS A 126 -2.31 -1.97 14.26
C LYS A 126 -2.33 -1.46 15.69
N ARG A 127 -1.20 -1.57 16.40
CA ARG A 127 -1.08 -1.06 17.78
C ARG A 127 -1.18 0.45 17.81
N MET A 128 -0.49 1.12 16.88
CA MET A 128 -0.56 2.57 16.75
C MET A 128 -1.97 3.09 16.45
N LEU A 129 -2.70 2.45 15.55
CA LEU A 129 -4.10 2.81 15.32
C LEU A 129 -4.96 2.64 16.58
N ALA A 130 -4.70 1.62 17.40
CA ALA A 130 -5.41 1.44 18.67
C ALA A 130 -5.02 2.52 19.69
N ASP A 131 -3.76 2.91 19.75
CA ASP A 131 -3.28 3.97 20.65
C ASP A 131 -3.86 5.35 20.23
N ALA A 132 -3.86 5.66 18.92
CA ALA A 132 -4.47 6.86 18.37
C ALA A 132 -6.00 6.89 18.60
N GLU A 133 -6.69 5.76 18.41
CA GLU A 133 -8.11 5.61 18.73
C GLU A 133 -8.38 5.95 20.20
N ASN A 134 -7.58 5.39 21.12
CA ASN A 134 -7.74 5.63 22.55
C ASN A 134 -7.51 7.10 22.91
N GLU A 135 -6.49 7.73 22.34
CA GLU A 135 -6.16 9.12 22.61
C GLU A 135 -7.24 10.07 22.10
N ILE A 136 -7.70 9.88 20.86
CA ILE A 136 -8.77 10.70 20.26
C ILE A 136 -10.06 10.53 21.04
N LEU A 137 -10.44 9.30 21.42
CA LEU A 137 -11.64 9.07 22.24
C LEU A 137 -11.52 9.71 23.62
N ASP A 138 -10.32 9.74 24.22
CA ASP A 138 -10.10 10.43 25.48
C ASP A 138 -10.21 11.96 25.33
N ARG A 139 -9.69 12.54 24.24
CA ARG A 139 -9.89 13.95 23.90
C ARG A 139 -11.37 14.29 23.73
N VAL A 140 -12.12 13.49 22.97
CA VAL A 140 -13.58 13.64 22.80
C VAL A 140 -14.34 13.58 24.14
N ARG A 141 -13.92 12.70 25.06
CA ARG A 141 -14.55 12.61 26.40
C ARG A 141 -14.27 13.86 27.24
N ARG A 142 -13.04 14.40 27.19
CA ARG A 142 -12.62 15.56 28.00
C ARG A 142 -13.18 16.87 27.47
N GLN A 143 -13.30 17.04 26.15
CA GLN A 143 -13.83 18.26 25.55
C GLN A 143 -15.37 18.24 25.57
N ARG A 144 -15.96 19.11 26.41
CA ARG A 144 -17.42 19.21 26.61
C ARG A 144 -18.13 20.17 25.64
N LYS A 145 -17.38 21.00 24.92
CA LYS A 145 -17.89 21.97 23.92
C LYS A 145 -17.53 21.51 22.51
N SER A 146 -18.19 22.06 21.49
CA SER A 146 -17.79 21.87 20.08
C SER A 146 -16.33 22.24 19.90
N SER A 147 -15.63 21.36 19.20
CA SER A 147 -14.19 21.45 18.95
C SER A 147 -13.96 21.03 17.52
N SER A 148 -13.12 21.77 16.81
CA SER A 148 -12.82 21.48 15.41
C SER A 148 -12.16 20.09 15.27
N PRO A 149 -12.24 19.47 14.08
CA PRO A 149 -11.51 18.24 13.80
C PRO A 149 -10.02 18.32 14.15
N ALA A 150 -9.34 19.40 13.77
CA ALA A 150 -7.93 19.59 14.09
C ALA A 150 -7.65 19.60 15.61
N ALA A 151 -8.54 20.21 16.42
CA ALA A 151 -8.39 20.23 17.87
C ALA A 151 -8.56 18.83 18.52
N LEU A 152 -9.29 17.93 17.87
CA LEU A 152 -9.53 16.57 18.34
C LEU A 152 -8.52 15.55 17.78
N LEU A 153 -8.16 15.69 16.51
CA LEU A 153 -7.34 14.73 15.78
C LEU A 153 -5.84 15.08 15.87
N GLY A 154 -5.46 16.34 16.08
CA GLY A 154 -4.08 16.80 15.93
C GLY A 154 -3.70 16.99 14.45
N GLU A 155 -2.43 17.24 14.18
CA GLU A 155 -1.94 17.51 12.83
C GLU A 155 -1.49 16.24 12.10
N ILE A 156 -1.64 16.21 10.78
CA ILE A 156 -1.24 15.05 9.93
C ILE A 156 0.25 14.73 10.08
N GLU A 157 1.09 15.77 10.15
CA GLU A 157 2.54 15.64 10.31
C GLU A 157 2.92 14.95 11.62
N GLU A 158 2.18 15.20 12.72
CA GLU A 158 2.41 14.52 14.00
C GLU A 158 2.15 13.02 13.87
N HIS A 159 1.05 12.63 13.21
CA HIS A 159 0.74 11.22 12.97
C HIS A 159 1.78 10.52 12.11
N SER A 160 2.26 11.18 11.05
CA SER A 160 3.31 10.66 10.17
C SER A 160 4.61 10.45 10.94
N ASN A 161 5.06 11.46 11.70
CA ASN A 161 6.27 11.35 12.52
C ASN A 161 6.20 10.21 13.54
N VAL A 162 5.05 10.00 14.19
CA VAL A 162 4.86 8.89 15.13
C VAL A 162 4.92 7.55 14.41
N LEU A 163 4.34 7.42 13.21
CA LEU A 163 4.35 6.20 12.39
C LEU A 163 5.75 5.86 11.88
N ALA A 164 6.42 6.82 11.25
CA ALA A 164 7.78 6.70 10.80
C ALA A 164 8.70 6.28 11.95
N ALA A 165 8.59 6.91 13.14
CA ALA A 165 9.40 6.56 14.30
C ALA A 165 9.16 5.12 14.79
N ALA A 166 7.91 4.66 14.82
CA ALA A 166 7.54 3.33 15.31
C ALA A 166 7.93 2.19 14.35
N LEU A 167 7.98 2.46 13.05
CA LEU A 167 8.29 1.50 11.99
C LEU A 167 9.75 1.55 11.51
N ARG A 168 10.52 2.57 11.90
CA ARG A 168 11.91 2.78 11.46
C ARG A 168 12.80 1.53 11.50
N ALA A 169 12.67 0.68 12.54
CA ALA A 169 13.47 -0.54 12.65
C ALA A 169 13.09 -1.58 11.58
N GLN A 170 11.80 -1.75 11.30
CA GLN A 170 11.29 -2.70 10.31
C GLN A 170 11.53 -2.22 8.88
N ILE A 171 11.44 -0.90 8.65
CA ILE A 171 11.81 -0.28 7.37
C ILE A 171 13.28 -0.59 7.03
N ARG A 172 14.18 -0.42 8.01
CA ARG A 172 15.60 -0.80 7.82
C ARG A 172 15.78 -2.29 7.58
N GLU A 173 15.05 -3.14 8.28
CA GLU A 173 15.11 -4.59 8.07
C GLU A 173 14.68 -4.96 6.64
N ALA A 174 13.65 -4.31 6.09
CA ALA A 174 13.23 -4.48 4.70
C ALA A 174 14.30 -4.00 3.71
N GLN A 175 14.90 -2.82 3.94
CA GLN A 175 16.00 -2.31 3.11
C GLN A 175 17.21 -3.27 3.12
N GLN A 176 17.58 -3.81 4.29
CA GLN A 176 18.66 -4.78 4.42
C GLN A 176 18.34 -6.11 3.71
N ALA A 177 17.09 -6.56 3.77
CA ALA A 177 16.63 -7.72 3.03
C ALA A 177 16.72 -7.49 1.51
N GLY A 178 16.32 -6.32 1.02
CA GLY A 178 16.45 -5.94 -0.39
C GLY A 178 17.91 -5.85 -0.85
N ALA A 179 18.79 -5.29 -0.02
CA ALA A 179 20.21 -5.26 -0.33
C ALA A 179 20.81 -6.69 -0.39
N SER A 180 20.46 -7.53 0.57
CA SER A 180 20.88 -8.95 0.59
C SER A 180 20.36 -9.70 -0.62
N PHE A 181 19.12 -9.42 -1.04
CA PHE A 181 18.52 -9.95 -2.25
C PHE A 181 19.33 -9.56 -3.49
N ALA A 182 19.77 -8.30 -3.61
CA ALA A 182 20.61 -7.81 -4.70
C ALA A 182 22.07 -8.33 -4.68
N GLY A 183 22.47 -9.07 -3.64
CA GLY A 183 23.80 -9.69 -3.53
C GLY A 183 24.90 -8.77 -3.01
N THR A 184 24.61 -7.51 -2.67
CA THR A 184 25.59 -6.56 -2.11
C THR A 184 25.09 -5.94 -0.79
N PRO A 185 25.96 -5.67 0.20
CA PRO A 185 25.54 -5.02 1.44
C PRO A 185 25.08 -3.57 1.20
N LEU A 186 24.12 -3.11 2.02
CA LEU A 186 23.67 -1.72 2.01
C LEU A 186 24.75 -0.80 2.62
N GLY A 187 25.06 0.31 1.95
CA GLY A 187 25.95 1.35 2.49
C GLY A 187 25.21 2.39 3.34
N GLU A 188 25.89 3.03 4.31
CA GLU A 188 25.28 3.99 5.25
C GLU A 188 24.58 5.18 4.57
N LEU A 189 25.08 5.67 3.43
CA LEU A 189 24.47 6.78 2.69
C LEU A 189 23.17 6.37 1.97
N ALA A 190 23.05 5.10 1.59
CA ALA A 190 21.85 4.57 0.97
C ALA A 190 20.71 4.38 1.99
N GLU A 191 21.05 4.17 3.27
CA GLU A 191 20.06 4.03 4.35
C GLU A 191 19.27 5.32 4.63
N ALA A 192 19.88 6.49 4.39
CA ALA A 192 19.22 7.78 4.60
C ALA A 192 18.29 8.16 3.43
N SER A 193 18.47 7.56 2.26
CA SER A 193 17.68 7.82 1.06
C SER A 193 16.34 7.06 1.12
N GLY A 194 15.24 7.74 0.76
CA GLY A 194 13.94 7.10 0.64
C GLY A 194 12.98 7.32 1.83
N VAL A 195 13.39 8.07 2.86
CA VAL A 195 12.52 8.40 4.00
C VAL A 195 11.36 9.28 3.55
N GLU A 196 11.65 10.32 2.78
CA GLU A 196 10.64 11.25 2.24
C GLU A 196 9.65 10.54 1.31
N GLU A 197 10.11 9.57 0.51
CA GLU A 197 9.26 8.71 -0.30
C GLU A 197 8.30 7.84 0.54
N LEU A 198 8.81 7.26 1.63
CA LEU A 198 8.01 6.43 2.53
C LEU A 198 6.98 7.27 3.29
N GLU A 199 7.37 8.44 3.78
CA GLU A 199 6.49 9.42 4.44
C GLU A 199 5.36 9.87 3.50
N ARG A 200 5.67 10.14 2.24
CA ARG A 200 4.67 10.48 1.22
C ARG A 200 3.65 9.36 1.04
N LEU A 201 4.11 8.12 0.93
CA LEU A 201 3.25 6.94 0.75
C LEU A 201 2.32 6.74 1.94
N GLU A 202 2.85 6.76 3.17
CA GLU A 202 2.01 6.60 4.37
C GLU A 202 0.99 7.75 4.52
N VAL A 203 1.37 8.98 4.19
CA VAL A 203 0.47 10.13 4.27
C VAL A 203 -0.65 9.99 3.26
N GLU A 204 -0.30 9.75 2.00
CA GLU A 204 -1.25 9.72 0.89
C GLU A 204 -2.20 8.52 0.98
N TRP A 205 -1.67 7.32 1.26
CA TRP A 205 -2.46 6.07 1.16
C TRP A 205 -3.13 5.68 2.47
N MET A 206 -2.76 6.29 3.61
CA MET A 206 -3.30 5.91 4.92
C MET A 206 -3.75 7.08 5.78
N ILE A 207 -2.83 8.01 6.11
CA ILE A 207 -3.10 9.02 7.14
C ILE A 207 -4.14 10.01 6.64
N LEU A 208 -3.97 10.57 5.44
CA LEU A 208 -4.91 11.55 4.88
C LEU A 208 -6.32 10.97 4.64
N PRO A 209 -6.49 9.75 4.06
CA PRO A 209 -7.80 9.12 3.95
C PRO A 209 -8.49 8.90 5.30
N LEU A 210 -7.75 8.40 6.31
CA LEU A 210 -8.30 8.21 7.65
C LEU A 210 -8.69 9.54 8.28
N TYR A 211 -7.78 10.52 8.27
CA TYR A 211 -7.98 11.85 8.81
C TYR A 211 -9.21 12.51 8.20
N THR A 212 -9.34 12.48 6.87
CA THR A 212 -10.50 13.02 6.14
C THR A 212 -11.80 12.36 6.58
N ARG A 213 -11.80 11.02 6.76
CA ARG A 213 -12.99 10.31 7.23
C ARG A 213 -13.36 10.68 8.66
N LEU A 214 -12.38 10.72 9.57
CA LEU A 214 -12.60 11.09 10.96
C LEU A 214 -13.09 12.53 11.09
N SER A 215 -12.52 13.47 10.33
CA SER A 215 -12.98 14.86 10.30
C SER A 215 -14.44 14.97 9.88
N ARG A 216 -14.85 14.28 8.81
CA ARG A 216 -16.26 14.24 8.38
C ARG A 216 -17.20 13.65 9.45
N VAL A 217 -16.73 12.67 10.21
CA VAL A 217 -17.50 12.10 11.35
C VAL A 217 -17.65 13.15 12.45
N ILE A 218 -16.60 13.90 12.76
CA ILE A 218 -16.64 14.97 13.77
C ILE A 218 -17.58 16.09 13.34
N ASP A 219 -17.44 16.60 12.11
CA ASP A 219 -18.21 17.73 11.59
C ASP A 219 -19.72 17.44 11.57
N ARG A 220 -20.13 16.21 11.23
CA ARG A 220 -21.55 15.81 11.23
C ARG A 220 -22.19 15.78 12.62
N ASN A 221 -21.39 15.85 13.68
CA ASN A 221 -21.84 15.69 15.06
C ASN A 221 -21.66 16.97 15.90
N GLU A 222 -21.46 18.15 15.29
CA GLU A 222 -21.14 19.44 15.96
C GLU A 222 -22.06 19.80 17.16
N ASP A 223 -23.32 19.36 17.16
CA ASP A 223 -24.28 19.54 18.27
C ASP A 223 -24.13 18.45 19.37
N HIS A 224 -22.99 18.48 20.07
CA HIS A 224 -22.50 17.38 20.92
C HIS A 224 -23.21 17.11 22.26
N SER A 225 -24.30 17.80 22.63
CA SER A 225 -24.94 17.55 23.94
C SER A 225 -25.73 16.25 23.98
N GLU A 226 -26.36 15.86 22.88
CA GLU A 226 -27.15 14.61 22.79
C GLU A 226 -26.49 13.56 21.87
N GLY A 227 -25.69 13.97 20.88
CA GLY A 227 -25.04 13.09 19.89
C GLY A 227 -23.70 12.46 20.28
N ARG A 228 -23.21 12.64 21.52
CA ARG A 228 -21.86 12.18 21.93
C ARG A 228 -21.67 10.65 21.91
N PRO A 229 -22.61 9.82 22.38
CA PRO A 229 -22.49 8.37 22.26
C PRO A 229 -22.39 7.91 20.81
N GLU A 230 -23.11 8.58 19.92
CA GLU A 230 -23.13 8.29 18.49
C GLU A 230 -21.79 8.67 17.82
N LEU A 231 -21.24 9.85 18.11
CA LEU A 231 -19.89 10.24 17.66
C LEU A 231 -18.83 9.19 18.07
N VAL A 232 -18.84 8.75 19.33
CA VAL A 232 -17.91 7.73 19.82
C VAL A 232 -18.10 6.40 19.08
N SER A 233 -19.34 6.01 18.79
CA SER A 233 -19.66 4.80 18.03
C SER A 233 -19.09 4.87 16.60
N GLN A 234 -19.31 5.99 15.90
CA GLN A 234 -18.84 6.19 14.53
C GLN A 234 -17.31 6.25 14.42
N LEU A 235 -16.63 6.95 15.34
CA LEU A 235 -15.16 6.99 15.41
C LEU A 235 -14.57 5.59 15.58
N ARG A 236 -15.11 4.80 16.53
CA ARG A 236 -14.72 3.39 16.71
C ARG A 236 -14.93 2.56 15.45
N GLY A 237 -16.05 2.80 14.75
CA GLY A 237 -16.35 2.16 13.47
C GLY A 237 -15.25 2.43 12.43
N ALA A 238 -14.87 3.69 12.26
CA ALA A 238 -13.82 4.10 11.32
C ALA A 238 -12.44 3.49 11.69
N PHE A 239 -12.04 3.55 12.96
CA PHE A 239 -10.78 2.94 13.40
C PHE A 239 -10.77 1.43 13.23
N ARG A 240 -11.89 0.76 13.52
CA ARG A 240 -12.01 -0.68 13.34
C ARG A 240 -11.85 -1.07 11.88
N GLU A 241 -12.58 -0.41 10.98
CA GLU A 241 -12.50 -0.61 9.52
C GLU A 241 -11.05 -0.51 9.04
N TRP A 242 -10.34 0.56 9.43
CA TRP A 242 -8.95 0.74 9.05
C TRP A 242 -8.03 -0.36 9.57
N ARG A 243 -8.20 -0.71 10.85
CA ARG A 243 -7.39 -1.73 11.53
C ARG A 243 -7.64 -3.14 11.00
N THR A 244 -8.82 -3.43 10.45
CA THR A 244 -9.17 -4.75 9.92
C THR A 244 -8.94 -4.88 8.43
N GLU A 245 -9.18 -3.83 7.65
CA GLU A 245 -9.25 -3.93 6.19
C GLU A 245 -8.12 -3.18 5.48
N LYS A 246 -7.71 -2.00 5.97
CA LYS A 246 -6.80 -1.10 5.23
C LYS A 246 -5.34 -1.25 5.65
N ILE A 247 -5.09 -1.41 6.94
CA ILE A 247 -3.72 -1.39 7.49
C ILE A 247 -2.84 -2.54 7.00
N SER A 248 -3.44 -3.65 6.56
CA SER A 248 -2.70 -4.77 5.98
C SER A 248 -2.10 -4.43 4.62
N GLY A 249 -2.83 -3.67 3.79
CA GLY A 249 -2.34 -3.22 2.48
C GLY A 249 -1.14 -2.29 2.65
N LEU A 250 -1.28 -1.23 3.47
CA LEU A 250 -0.17 -0.31 3.75
C LEU A 250 1.07 -1.02 4.29
N ALA A 251 0.89 -2.01 5.19
CA ALA A 251 2.03 -2.72 5.75
C ALA A 251 2.84 -3.45 4.66
N GLY A 252 2.15 -4.06 3.69
CA GLY A 252 2.78 -4.64 2.51
C GLY A 252 3.43 -3.58 1.62
N ASP A 253 2.72 -2.49 1.33
CA ASP A 253 3.21 -1.41 0.46
C ASP A 253 4.50 -0.76 1.01
N LEU A 254 4.55 -0.48 2.31
CA LEU A 254 5.73 0.06 2.99
C LEU A 254 6.89 -0.94 2.95
N ALA A 255 6.62 -2.23 3.15
CA ALA A 255 7.62 -3.27 3.07
C ALA A 255 8.18 -3.38 1.65
N THR A 256 7.33 -3.44 0.64
CA THR A 256 7.71 -3.49 -0.78
C THR A 256 8.55 -2.29 -1.16
N ARG A 257 8.13 -1.07 -0.79
CA ARG A 257 8.89 0.14 -1.07
C ARG A 257 10.27 0.10 -0.41
N SER A 258 10.30 -0.22 0.88
CA SER A 258 11.55 -0.28 1.65
C SER A 258 12.51 -1.35 1.11
N PHE A 259 12.00 -2.52 0.71
CA PHE A 259 12.79 -3.58 0.10
C PHE A 259 13.44 -3.10 -1.20
N ASN A 260 12.67 -2.50 -2.10
CA ASN A 260 13.21 -2.04 -3.39
C ASN A 260 14.18 -0.85 -3.24
N LEU A 261 13.96 0.04 -2.27
CA LEU A 261 14.96 1.05 -1.89
C LEU A 261 16.27 0.39 -1.42
N GLY A 262 16.18 -0.73 -0.72
CA GLY A 262 17.33 -1.56 -0.35
C GLY A 262 18.08 -2.13 -1.57
N VAL A 263 17.35 -2.65 -2.55
CA VAL A 263 17.92 -3.13 -3.83
C VAL A 263 18.66 -2.00 -4.54
N MET A 264 18.00 -0.85 -4.73
CA MET A 264 18.60 0.32 -5.39
C MET A 264 19.84 0.83 -4.64
N GLY A 265 19.73 0.96 -3.31
CA GLY A 265 20.80 1.43 -2.44
C GLY A 265 22.02 0.51 -2.45
N SER A 266 21.80 -0.79 -2.68
CA SER A 266 22.83 -1.81 -2.77
C SER A 266 23.58 -1.77 -4.11
N LEU A 267 22.85 -1.63 -5.22
CA LEU A 267 23.42 -1.63 -6.57
C LEU A 267 24.11 -0.29 -6.91
N GLY A 268 23.56 0.83 -6.45
CA GLY A 268 24.06 2.17 -6.74
C GLY A 268 23.78 2.67 -8.17
N PRO A 269 23.98 3.98 -8.45
CA PRO A 269 23.45 4.64 -9.65
C PRO A 269 24.13 4.24 -10.97
N SER A 270 25.25 3.52 -10.93
CA SER A 270 25.98 3.07 -12.14
C SER A 270 25.61 1.65 -12.57
N ARG A 271 24.74 0.98 -11.82
CA ARG A 271 24.23 -0.36 -12.16
C ARG A 271 22.85 -0.24 -12.79
N SER A 272 22.45 -1.30 -13.48
CA SER A 272 21.12 -1.39 -14.10
C SER A 272 20.19 -2.28 -13.30
N VAL A 273 18.91 -1.94 -13.35
CA VAL A 273 17.79 -2.71 -12.79
C VAL A 273 16.71 -2.93 -13.84
N CYS A 274 16.01 -4.05 -13.76
CA CYS A 274 14.76 -4.28 -14.45
C CYS A 274 13.62 -4.48 -13.46
N TRP A 275 12.40 -4.26 -13.93
CA TRP A 275 11.18 -4.47 -13.16
C TRP A 275 10.66 -5.89 -13.39
N VAL A 276 10.52 -6.69 -12.34
CA VAL A 276 9.91 -8.02 -12.40
C VAL A 276 8.49 -7.95 -11.83
N VAL A 277 7.52 -8.39 -12.63
CA VAL A 277 6.10 -8.29 -12.29
C VAL A 277 5.69 -9.47 -11.42
N ASP A 278 5.11 -9.17 -10.26
CA ASP A 278 4.44 -10.18 -9.46
C ASP A 278 2.98 -10.34 -9.92
N GLN A 279 2.67 -11.50 -10.48
CA GLN A 279 1.32 -11.87 -10.92
C GLN A 279 0.54 -12.70 -9.87
N GLY A 280 1.15 -12.98 -8.71
CA GLY A 280 0.58 -13.71 -7.58
C GLY A 280 -0.35 -12.88 -6.67
N GLY A 281 -0.63 -11.62 -7.04
CA GLY A 281 -1.44 -10.67 -6.28
C GLY A 281 -2.50 -9.94 -7.12
N LEU A 282 -2.74 -8.66 -6.80
CA LEU A 282 -3.54 -7.79 -7.67
C LEU A 282 -2.75 -7.55 -8.97
N PRO A 283 -3.39 -7.65 -10.15
CA PRO A 283 -2.73 -7.35 -11.42
C PRO A 283 -2.11 -5.95 -11.40
N CYS A 284 -0.88 -5.84 -11.89
CA CYS A 284 -0.12 -4.59 -11.89
C CYS A 284 0.11 -4.14 -13.34
N ALA A 285 -0.86 -3.44 -13.92
CA ALA A 285 -0.74 -2.92 -15.30
C ALA A 285 0.47 -1.99 -15.45
N ASP A 286 0.70 -1.11 -14.47
CA ASP A 286 1.90 -0.25 -14.44
C ASP A 286 3.19 -1.09 -14.37
N GLY A 287 3.15 -2.21 -13.66
CA GLY A 287 4.26 -3.14 -13.57
C GLY A 287 4.54 -3.84 -14.89
N GLU A 288 3.51 -4.23 -15.63
CA GLU A 288 3.64 -4.78 -16.97
C GLU A 288 4.29 -3.76 -17.93
N ASP A 289 3.84 -2.50 -17.91
CA ASP A 289 4.44 -1.43 -18.71
C ASP A 289 5.90 -1.16 -18.31
N ASN A 290 6.21 -1.19 -17.01
CA ASN A 290 7.57 -1.01 -16.51
C ASN A 290 8.49 -2.17 -16.87
N HIS A 291 7.98 -3.40 -16.82
CA HIS A 291 8.73 -4.61 -17.21
C HIS A 291 9.13 -4.57 -18.68
N LEU A 292 8.25 -4.08 -19.57
CA LEU A 292 8.53 -3.94 -21.01
C LEU A 292 9.68 -2.96 -21.32
N ALA A 293 10.04 -2.06 -20.40
CA ALA A 293 11.16 -1.15 -20.59
C ALA A 293 12.53 -1.87 -20.56
N GLY A 294 12.59 -3.05 -19.95
CA GLY A 294 13.84 -3.78 -19.75
C GLY A 294 14.72 -3.13 -18.68
N MET A 295 16.02 -3.05 -18.98
CA MET A 295 17.04 -2.56 -18.04
C MET A 295 17.19 -1.03 -18.12
N LEU A 296 17.07 -0.35 -16.98
CA LEU A 296 17.33 1.07 -16.80
C LEU A 296 18.43 1.27 -15.76
N LEU A 297 19.06 2.45 -15.68
CA LEU A 297 19.98 2.75 -14.59
C LEU A 297 19.19 2.90 -13.27
N VAL A 298 19.83 2.50 -12.16
CA VAL A 298 19.24 2.70 -10.83
C VAL A 298 18.91 4.18 -10.61
N GLY A 299 17.64 4.45 -10.32
CA GLY A 299 17.13 5.80 -10.07
C GLY A 299 16.51 6.49 -11.28
N GLU A 300 16.62 5.92 -12.49
CA GLU A 300 15.83 6.38 -13.64
C GLU A 300 14.35 6.01 -13.48
N GLU A 301 13.48 6.86 -14.01
CA GLU A 301 12.05 6.58 -14.04
C GLU A 301 11.73 5.55 -15.13
N PHE A 302 10.97 4.52 -14.75
CA PHE A 302 10.32 3.62 -15.71
C PHE A 302 9.19 4.35 -16.45
N PRO A 303 8.62 3.79 -17.54
CA PRO A 303 7.61 4.46 -18.38
C PRO A 303 6.40 5.05 -17.63
N THR A 304 6.06 4.50 -16.46
CA THR A 304 4.95 4.99 -15.63
C THR A 304 5.34 6.09 -14.64
N GLY A 305 6.59 6.59 -14.70
CA GLY A 305 7.13 7.62 -13.81
C GLY A 305 7.62 7.11 -12.45
N HIS A 306 7.61 5.79 -12.23
CA HIS A 306 8.06 5.18 -10.99
C HIS A 306 9.54 4.81 -11.08
N VAL A 307 10.33 5.11 -10.04
CA VAL A 307 11.73 4.64 -9.93
C VAL A 307 11.84 3.24 -9.29
N CYS A 308 10.83 2.83 -8.52
CA CYS A 308 10.74 1.51 -7.92
C CYS A 308 9.29 1.15 -7.50
N PRO A 309 8.99 -0.15 -7.29
CA PRO A 309 7.75 -0.58 -6.68
C PRO A 309 7.55 -0.06 -5.23
N PRO A 310 6.30 0.02 -4.74
CA PRO A 310 5.04 -0.25 -5.45
C PRO A 310 4.65 0.90 -6.40
N ALA A 311 4.04 0.57 -7.54
CA ALA A 311 3.44 1.55 -8.46
C ALA A 311 2.03 2.01 -8.03
N HIS A 312 1.33 1.17 -7.27
CA HIS A 312 0.00 1.44 -6.72
C HIS A 312 -0.20 0.64 -5.42
N PRO A 313 -1.23 0.95 -4.61
CA PRO A 313 -1.54 0.15 -3.43
C PRO A 313 -1.74 -1.33 -3.78
N GLY A 314 -1.06 -2.21 -3.05
CA GLY A 314 -1.06 -3.66 -3.26
C GLY A 314 -0.11 -4.17 -4.35
N CYS A 315 0.66 -3.30 -5.01
CA CYS A 315 1.71 -3.74 -5.94
C CYS A 315 2.81 -4.47 -5.18
N ARG A 316 3.09 -5.70 -5.60
CA ARG A 316 4.16 -6.55 -5.04
C ARG A 316 5.28 -6.77 -6.04
N CYS A 317 5.49 -5.90 -7.03
CA CYS A 317 6.59 -6.09 -7.97
C CYS A 317 7.95 -5.91 -7.28
N VAL A 318 9.03 -6.31 -7.97
CA VAL A 318 10.40 -6.21 -7.44
C VAL A 318 11.38 -5.75 -8.50
N LEU A 319 12.40 -4.99 -8.09
CA LEU A 319 13.55 -4.66 -8.92
C LEU A 319 14.61 -5.76 -8.80
N VAL A 320 15.24 -6.07 -9.91
CA VAL A 320 16.31 -7.07 -10.00
C VAL A 320 17.50 -6.44 -10.73
N GLY A 321 18.71 -6.70 -10.23
CA GLY A 321 19.93 -6.21 -10.85
C GLY A 321 20.34 -7.01 -12.08
N SER A 322 21.18 -6.44 -12.95
CA SER A 322 21.68 -7.09 -14.17
C SER A 322 22.46 -8.41 -13.96
N ASP A 323 22.92 -8.65 -12.74
CA ASP A 323 23.83 -9.74 -12.39
C ASP A 323 23.10 -10.94 -11.73
N GLN A 324 21.76 -10.93 -11.72
CA GLN A 324 20.90 -11.95 -11.09
C GLN A 324 20.10 -12.75 -12.12
#